data_AF-A0A7W0TUE4-F1
#
_entry.id   AF-A0A7W0TUE4-F1
#
_cell.length_a   1.000
_cell.length_b   1.000
_cell.length_c   1.000
_cell.angle_alpha   90.00
_cell.angle_beta   90.00
_cell.angle_gamma   90.00
#
_symmetry.space_group_name_H-M   'P 1'
#
loop_
_entity.id
_entity.type
_entity.pdbx_description
1 polymer ?
#
loop_
_entity_poly.entity_id
_entity_poly.type
_entity_poly.pdbx_seq_one_letter_code
_entity_poly.pdbx_strand_id
1 'polypeptide(L)'
;NQLDRSQFRVRIGAGRVLWGEGRAFIPDTFVLPIEYGEGQRGQPGRLEVYPGPLPLIVEVCSRSTGEYDRSVKLRTYRERGDSEIWLLDPYDRTLTRWLRQPDGTYAEETLAGGRVELVGLPGVVVDLDALFAE
;
A
#
# COMPACT_ATOMS: atom_id res chain seq x y z
N ASN A 1 4.14 -14.13 11.64
CA ASN A 1 3.88 -13.48 10.34
C ASN A 1 2.47 -13.90 9.94
N GLN A 2 1.57 -12.93 9.73
CA GLN A 2 0.12 -13.16 9.61
C GLN A 2 -0.32 -13.52 8.19
N LEU A 3 0.55 -13.32 7.19
CA LEU A 3 0.26 -13.60 5.79
C LEU A 3 0.66 -15.03 5.40
N ASP A 4 -0.17 -15.68 4.59
CA ASP A 4 0.21 -16.90 3.90
C ASP A 4 1.31 -16.61 2.86
N ARG A 5 2.51 -17.14 3.13
CA ARG A 5 3.68 -16.98 2.27
C ARG A 5 3.59 -17.80 0.97
N SER A 6 2.61 -18.66 0.80
CA SER A 6 2.33 -19.31 -0.48
C SER A 6 1.50 -18.41 -1.41
N GLN A 7 0.76 -17.43 -0.84
CA GLN A 7 -0.15 -16.56 -1.56
C GLN A 7 0.34 -15.10 -1.67
N PHE A 8 1.05 -14.59 -0.66
CA PHE A 8 1.42 -13.18 -0.59
C PHE A 8 2.91 -12.95 -0.29
N ARG A 9 3.39 -11.77 -0.70
CA ARG A 9 4.72 -11.22 -0.42
C ARG A 9 4.59 -9.78 0.03
N VAL A 10 5.30 -9.42 1.09
CA VAL A 10 5.46 -8.01 1.47
C VAL A 10 6.67 -7.46 0.74
N ARG A 11 6.54 -6.26 0.16
CA ARG A 11 7.60 -5.51 -0.49
C ARG A 11 7.81 -4.21 0.26
N ILE A 12 9.08 -3.85 0.51
CA ILE A 12 9.48 -2.66 1.27
C ILE A 12 10.48 -1.89 0.43
N GLY A 13 10.19 -0.61 0.15
CA GLY A 13 11.07 0.31 -0.59
C GLY A 13 11.55 -0.19 -1.96
N ALA A 14 10.85 -1.17 -2.54
CA ALA A 14 11.29 -1.88 -3.73
C ALA A 14 10.12 -2.40 -4.54
N GLY A 15 10.27 -2.41 -5.87
CA GLY A 15 9.21 -2.74 -6.82
C GLY A 15 8.40 -1.50 -7.21
N ARG A 16 7.97 -1.46 -8.47
CA ARG A 16 7.31 -0.30 -9.07
C ARG A 16 5.85 -0.62 -9.35
N VAL A 17 4.95 0.28 -8.97
CA VAL A 17 3.53 0.19 -9.33
C VAL A 17 3.26 1.10 -10.53
N LEU A 18 2.75 0.52 -11.63
CA LEU A 18 2.53 1.28 -12.85
C LEU A 18 1.31 2.18 -12.75
N TRP A 19 1.41 3.30 -13.44
CA TRP A 19 0.30 4.21 -13.64
C TRP A 19 0.40 4.92 -14.99
N GLY A 20 -0.71 4.93 -15.73
CA GLY A 20 -0.78 5.53 -17.06
C GLY A 20 0.25 4.99 -18.05
N GLU A 21 0.60 5.79 -19.05
CA GLU A 21 1.61 5.46 -20.05
C GLU A 21 3.03 5.58 -19.48
N GLY A 22 3.50 4.51 -18.83
CA GLY A 22 4.91 4.33 -18.49
C GLY A 22 5.41 5.05 -17.23
N ARG A 23 4.53 5.65 -16.42
CA ARG A 23 4.91 6.19 -15.11
C ARG A 23 4.83 5.11 -14.05
N ALA A 24 5.67 5.22 -13.03
CA ALA A 24 5.63 4.30 -11.91
C ALA A 24 6.06 4.97 -10.61
N PHE A 25 5.43 4.56 -9.52
CA PHE A 25 5.81 4.94 -8.16
C PHE A 25 6.47 3.76 -7.45
N ILE A 26 7.28 4.06 -6.45
CA ILE A 26 7.80 3.07 -5.50
C ILE A 26 7.14 3.40 -4.17
N PRO A 27 6.15 2.61 -3.72
CA PRO A 27 5.58 2.76 -2.40
C PRO A 27 6.60 2.35 -1.32
N ASP A 28 6.42 2.90 -0.12
CA ASP A 28 7.26 2.51 1.02
C ASP A 28 7.03 1.05 1.41
N THR A 29 5.78 0.59 1.39
CA THR A 29 5.44 -0.82 1.58
C THR A 29 4.18 -1.20 0.82
N PHE A 30 4.11 -2.43 0.33
CA PHE A 30 2.88 -2.99 -0.22
C PHE A 30 2.82 -4.51 -0.06
N VAL A 31 1.62 -5.06 -0.16
CA VAL A 31 1.39 -6.50 -0.20
C VAL A 31 1.11 -6.92 -1.65
N LEU A 32 1.86 -7.90 -2.13
CA LEU A 32 1.83 -8.42 -3.50
C LEU A 32 1.26 -9.85 -3.51
N PRO A 33 0.19 -10.13 -4.27
CA PRO A 33 -0.22 -11.48 -4.60
C PRO A 33 0.88 -12.21 -5.40
N ILE A 34 1.25 -13.43 -5.01
CA ILE A 34 2.35 -14.17 -5.64
C ILE A 34 2.10 -14.44 -7.13
N GLU A 35 0.85 -14.60 -7.53
CA GLU A 35 0.43 -14.73 -8.94
C GLU A 35 0.92 -13.58 -9.83
N TYR A 36 1.04 -12.36 -9.30
CA TYR A 36 1.58 -11.21 -10.05
C TYR A 36 3.10 -11.31 -10.27
N GLY A 37 3.79 -12.10 -9.46
CA GLY A 37 5.23 -12.32 -9.56
C GLY A 37 5.63 -13.48 -10.47
N GLU A 38 4.70 -14.38 -10.83
CA GLU A 38 5.03 -15.60 -11.57
C GLU A 38 5.60 -15.32 -12.97
N GLY A 39 5.09 -14.32 -13.68
CA GLY A 39 5.59 -13.91 -15.01
C GLY A 39 6.91 -13.14 -15.00
N GLN A 40 7.43 -12.76 -13.82
CA GLN A 40 8.68 -11.99 -13.65
C GLN A 40 9.82 -12.81 -13.03
N ARG A 41 9.56 -14.06 -12.61
CA ARG A 41 10.58 -14.94 -12.04
C ARG A 41 11.64 -15.31 -13.08
N GLY A 42 12.92 -15.25 -12.66
CA GLY A 42 14.04 -15.76 -13.45
C GLY A 42 14.51 -14.86 -14.59
N GLN A 43 14.17 -13.57 -14.59
CA GLN A 43 14.64 -12.59 -15.58
C GLN A 43 15.58 -11.56 -14.92
N PRO A 44 16.90 -11.88 -14.79
CA PRO A 44 17.88 -10.94 -14.25
C PRO A 44 17.88 -9.63 -15.01
N GLY A 45 17.85 -8.50 -14.31
CA GLY A 45 17.93 -7.16 -14.89
C GLY A 45 16.61 -6.54 -15.35
N ARG A 46 15.48 -7.27 -15.27
CA ARG A 46 14.16 -6.67 -15.53
C ARG A 46 13.66 -5.92 -14.30
N LEU A 47 13.20 -4.68 -14.50
CA LEU A 47 12.53 -3.91 -13.44
C LEU A 47 11.27 -4.65 -13.00
N GLU A 48 11.12 -4.87 -11.70
CA GLU A 48 9.90 -5.43 -11.12
C GLU A 48 8.79 -4.39 -11.14
N VAL A 49 7.79 -4.66 -11.97
CA VAL A 49 6.75 -3.71 -12.30
C VAL A 49 5.39 -4.40 -12.20
N TYR A 50 4.47 -3.83 -11.43
CA TYR A 50 3.17 -4.44 -11.11
C TYR A 50 2.02 -3.57 -11.68
N PRO A 51 1.32 -4.06 -12.73
CA PRO A 51 0.25 -3.30 -13.37
C PRO A 51 -1.10 -3.41 -12.66
N GLY A 52 -1.37 -4.53 -11.99
CA GLY A 52 -2.66 -4.81 -11.36
C GLY A 52 -2.83 -4.14 -9.98
N PRO A 53 -4.09 -4.00 -9.51
CA PRO A 53 -4.39 -3.47 -8.19
C PRO A 53 -3.82 -4.37 -7.09
N LEU A 54 -3.38 -3.75 -6.01
CA LEU A 54 -2.77 -4.41 -4.86
C LEU A 54 -3.73 -4.40 -3.65
N PRO A 55 -3.69 -5.43 -2.80
CA PRO A 55 -4.54 -5.53 -1.61
C PRO A 55 -4.21 -4.47 -0.55
N LEU A 56 -2.94 -4.05 -0.45
CA LEU A 56 -2.51 -3.00 0.48
C LEU A 56 -1.34 -2.20 -0.12
N ILE A 57 -1.47 -0.88 -0.11
CA ILE A 57 -0.38 0.09 -0.31
C ILE A 57 -0.19 0.89 0.97
N VAL A 58 1.06 1.12 1.37
CA VAL A 58 1.42 1.96 2.52
C VAL A 58 2.47 2.98 2.10
N GLU A 59 2.19 4.25 2.41
CA GLU A 59 3.12 5.37 2.33
C GLU A 59 3.34 5.93 3.73
N VAL A 60 4.57 6.37 4.02
CA VAL A 60 4.94 7.03 5.26
C VAL A 60 5.20 8.50 4.97
N CYS A 61 4.51 9.40 5.68
CA CYS A 61 4.73 10.84 5.56
C CYS A 61 6.19 11.19 5.84
N SER A 62 6.83 11.88 4.90
CA SER A 62 8.10 12.57 5.15
C SER A 62 7.85 14.05 5.44
N ARG A 63 8.71 14.66 6.28
CA ARG A 63 8.68 16.12 6.58
C ARG A 63 8.89 16.98 5.35
N SER A 64 9.59 16.47 4.34
CA SER A 64 9.97 17.20 3.11
C SER A 64 8.99 16.98 1.96
N THR A 65 8.14 15.98 2.03
CA THR A 65 7.17 15.65 0.98
C THR A 65 5.87 16.39 1.23
N GLY A 66 5.61 17.40 0.38
CA GLY A 66 4.41 18.23 0.47
C GLY A 66 3.12 17.52 0.09
N GLU A 67 2.00 18.15 0.44
CA GLU A 67 0.63 17.68 0.18
C GLU A 67 0.36 17.36 -1.30
N TYR A 68 0.98 18.09 -2.22
CA TYR A 68 0.86 17.85 -3.66
C TYR A 68 1.31 16.42 -4.05
N ASP A 69 2.48 15.97 -3.59
CA ASP A 69 2.98 14.62 -3.91
C ASP A 69 2.06 13.54 -3.34
N ARG A 70 1.57 13.74 -2.10
CA ARG A 70 0.61 12.83 -1.45
C ARG A 70 -0.68 12.73 -2.24
N SER A 71 -1.22 13.86 -2.69
CA SER A 71 -2.47 13.91 -3.47
C SER A 71 -2.34 13.20 -4.83
N VAL A 72 -1.19 13.36 -5.50
CA VAL A 72 -0.91 12.70 -6.78
C VAL A 72 -0.81 11.19 -6.60
N LYS A 73 -0.04 10.73 -5.61
CA LYS A 73 0.09 9.29 -5.28
C LYS A 73 -1.26 8.67 -4.91
N LEU A 74 -2.03 9.32 -4.01
CA LEU A 74 -3.34 8.83 -3.60
C LEU A 74 -4.29 8.70 -4.81
N ARG A 75 -4.33 9.72 -5.66
CA ARG A 75 -5.11 9.67 -6.90
C ARG A 75 -4.70 8.48 -7.77
N THR A 76 -3.39 8.27 -7.96
CA THR A 76 -2.87 7.15 -8.73
C THR A 76 -3.30 5.79 -8.16
N TYR A 77 -3.17 5.57 -6.85
CA TYR A 77 -3.57 4.31 -6.23
C TYR A 77 -5.08 4.06 -6.33
N ARG A 78 -5.88 5.13 -6.19
CA ARG A 78 -7.32 5.07 -6.41
C ARG A 78 -7.70 4.69 -7.84
N GLU A 79 -7.07 5.31 -8.82
CA GLU A 79 -7.28 5.05 -10.25
C GLU A 79 -6.85 3.63 -10.65
N ARG A 80 -5.80 3.09 -10.02
CA ARG A 80 -5.39 1.68 -10.17
C ARG A 80 -6.40 0.70 -9.58
N GLY A 81 -7.22 1.14 -8.63
CA GLY A 81 -8.18 0.31 -7.93
C GLY A 81 -7.57 -0.49 -6.78
N ASP A 82 -6.46 -0.01 -6.21
CA ASP A 82 -5.82 -0.65 -5.05
C ASP A 82 -6.83 -0.74 -3.88
N SER A 83 -6.92 -1.88 -3.20
CA SER A 83 -8.07 -2.19 -2.32
C SER A 83 -8.06 -1.36 -1.04
N GLU A 84 -6.88 -1.17 -0.47
CA GLU A 84 -6.67 -0.43 0.76
C GLU A 84 -5.37 0.38 0.63
N ILE A 85 -5.45 1.68 0.88
CA ILE A 85 -4.34 2.63 0.73
C ILE A 85 -4.13 3.30 2.07
N TRP A 86 -2.92 3.25 2.61
CA TRP A 86 -2.57 3.80 3.91
C TRP A 86 -1.56 4.93 3.75
N LEU A 87 -1.81 6.03 4.46
CA LEU A 87 -0.85 7.09 4.72
C LEU A 87 -0.58 7.12 6.22
N LEU A 88 0.61 6.71 6.60
CA LEU A 88 1.07 6.74 7.99
C LEU A 88 1.79 8.05 8.26
N ASP A 89 1.30 8.85 9.20
CA ASP A 89 2.00 10.03 9.68
C ASP A 89 2.71 9.72 11.01
N PRO A 90 4.05 9.53 11.01
CA PRO A 90 4.78 9.22 12.23
C PRO A 90 4.93 10.44 13.15
N TYR A 91 4.70 11.67 12.65
CA TYR A 91 4.84 12.89 13.45
C TYR A 91 3.57 13.16 14.24
N ASP A 92 2.42 13.03 13.58
CA ASP A 92 1.11 13.19 14.23
C ASP A 92 0.61 11.87 14.85
N ARG A 93 1.32 10.75 14.62
CA ARG A 93 0.97 9.40 15.08
C ARG A 93 -0.43 8.99 14.64
N THR A 94 -0.69 9.20 13.36
CA THR A 94 -1.97 8.86 12.75
C THR A 94 -1.79 7.92 11.56
N LEU A 95 -2.81 7.12 11.31
CA LEU A 95 -3.02 6.40 10.08
C LEU A 95 -4.26 6.98 9.41
N THR A 96 -4.10 7.57 8.23
CA THR A 96 -5.24 7.80 7.33
C THR A 96 -5.30 6.65 6.34
N ARG A 97 -6.46 5.99 6.24
CA ARG A 97 -6.70 4.90 5.29
C ARG A 97 -7.86 5.20 4.36
N TRP A 98 -7.73 4.71 3.14
CA TRP A 98 -8.79 4.75 2.13
C TRP A 98 -9.16 3.33 1.71
N LEU A 99 -10.42 2.98 1.93
CA LEU A 99 -10.97 1.65 1.67
C LEU A 99 -11.82 1.66 0.41
N ARG A 100 -11.42 0.91 -0.60
CA ARG A 100 -12.17 0.80 -1.85
C ARG A 100 -13.53 0.16 -1.60
N GLN A 101 -14.58 0.84 -2.02
CA GLN A 101 -15.96 0.38 -1.92
C GLN A 101 -16.36 -0.43 -3.18
N PRO A 102 -17.45 -1.24 -3.11
CA PRO A 102 -17.93 -2.00 -4.25
C PRO A 102 -18.26 -1.14 -5.49
N ASP A 103 -18.71 0.10 -5.29
CA ASP A 103 -19.01 1.07 -6.35
C ASP A 103 -17.75 1.75 -6.94
N GLY A 104 -16.57 1.42 -6.43
CA GLY A 104 -15.29 1.99 -6.86
C GLY A 104 -14.92 3.31 -6.18
N THR A 105 -15.77 3.84 -5.30
CA THR A 105 -15.41 4.97 -4.44
C THR A 105 -14.50 4.53 -3.30
N TYR A 106 -14.02 5.48 -2.48
CA TYR A 106 -13.17 5.18 -1.33
C TYR A 106 -13.72 5.85 -0.07
N ALA A 107 -13.93 5.06 0.97
CA ALA A 107 -14.22 5.57 2.31
C ALA A 107 -12.90 5.96 2.99
N GLU A 108 -12.85 7.15 3.56
CA GLU A 108 -11.70 7.66 4.29
C GLU A 108 -11.92 7.53 5.79
N GLU A 109 -10.88 7.09 6.49
CA GLU A 109 -10.87 7.01 7.95
C GLU A 109 -9.48 7.41 8.47
N THR A 110 -9.44 8.20 9.54
CA THR A 110 -8.19 8.52 10.24
C THR A 110 -8.24 7.97 11.66
N LEU A 111 -7.20 7.23 12.02
CA LEU A 111 -7.05 6.50 13.28
C LEU A 111 -5.78 6.98 13.99
N ALA A 112 -5.84 7.15 15.30
CA ALA A 112 -4.70 7.59 16.12
C ALA A 112 -4.16 6.50 17.06
N GLY A 113 -4.64 5.26 16.92
CA GLY A 113 -4.31 4.15 17.80
C GLY A 113 -5.23 2.95 17.63
N GLY A 114 -5.02 1.93 18.46
CA GLY A 114 -5.77 0.69 18.46
C GLY A 114 -5.33 -0.34 17.40
N ARG A 115 -6.13 -1.40 17.25
CA ARG A 115 -5.84 -2.53 16.37
C ARG A 115 -6.69 -2.46 15.12
N VAL A 116 -6.04 -2.47 13.96
CA VAL A 116 -6.66 -2.32 12.64
C VAL A 116 -6.54 -3.62 11.88
N GLU A 117 -7.69 -4.23 11.55
CA GLU A 117 -7.75 -5.35 10.63
C GLU A 117 -7.85 -4.84 9.18
N LEU A 118 -7.09 -5.47 8.28
CA LEU A 118 -7.05 -5.12 6.87
C LEU A 118 -8.25 -5.74 6.13
N VAL A 119 -8.98 -4.92 5.37
CA VAL A 119 -10.18 -5.36 4.66
C VAL A 119 -9.81 -6.26 3.49
N GLY A 120 -8.74 -5.92 2.77
CA GLY A 120 -8.25 -6.72 1.64
C GLY A 120 -7.52 -8.00 2.05
N LEU A 121 -7.20 -8.17 3.34
CA LEU A 121 -6.42 -9.27 3.88
C LEU A 121 -7.00 -9.72 5.24
N PRO A 122 -8.17 -10.40 5.26
CA PRO A 122 -8.82 -10.82 6.50
C PRO A 122 -7.89 -11.64 7.41
N GLY A 123 -7.96 -11.37 8.71
CA GLY A 123 -7.08 -12.00 9.71
C GLY A 123 -5.69 -11.34 9.86
N VAL A 124 -5.37 -10.32 9.06
CA VAL A 124 -4.17 -9.51 9.24
C VAL A 124 -4.51 -8.28 10.07
N VAL A 125 -3.93 -8.17 11.26
CA VAL A 125 -4.15 -7.09 12.21
C VAL A 125 -2.86 -6.33 12.48
N VAL A 126 -2.90 -5.01 12.34
CA VAL A 126 -1.81 -4.09 12.70
C VAL A 126 -2.18 -3.38 14.00
N ASP A 127 -1.28 -3.42 14.98
CA ASP A 127 -1.43 -2.70 16.24
C ASP A 127 -0.76 -1.32 16.12
N LEU A 128 -1.57 -0.27 16.00
CA LEU A 128 -1.08 1.10 15.84
C LEU A 128 -0.45 1.65 17.11
N ASP A 129 -0.94 1.24 18.28
CA ASP A 129 -0.39 1.68 19.56
C ASP A 129 1.05 1.16 19.69
N ALA A 130 1.28 -0.10 19.34
CA ALA A 130 2.62 -0.67 19.28
C ALA A 130 3.48 -0.05 18.17
N LEU A 131 2.88 0.28 17.02
CA LEU A 131 3.60 0.89 15.89
C LEU A 131 4.11 2.31 16.20
N PHE A 132 3.37 3.08 16.99
CA PHE A 132 3.72 4.46 17.38
C PHE A 132 4.43 4.58 18.73
N ALA A 133 4.70 3.45 19.42
CA ALA A 133 5.32 3.44 20.74
C ALA A 133 6.81 3.82 20.74
N GLU A 134 7.42 4.04 19.57
CA GLU A 134 8.82 4.48 19.39
C GLU A 134 8.98 6.02 19.39
#